data_AF-A0A831UA67-F1
#
_entry.id   AF-A0A831UA67-F1
#
_cell.length_a   1.000
_cell.length_b   1.000
_cell.length_c   1.000
_cell.angle_alpha   90.00
_cell.angle_beta   90.00
_cell.angle_gamma   90.00
#
_symmetry.space_group_name_H-M   'P 1'
#
loop_
_entity.id
_entity.type
_entity.pdbx_description
1 polymer ?
#
loop_
_entity_poly.entity_id
_entity_poly.type
_entity_poly.pdbx_seq_one_letter_code
_entity_poly.pdbx_strand_id
1 'polypeptide(L)' 'MPPDAIHTYLANLERQLAAGLGTEHSHRPALQRLLESLRFGLSATNESKRIACGVICEYATGLL' A
#
# COMPACT_ATOMS: atom_id res chain seq x y z
N MET A 1 4.03 -14.06 -12.15
CA MET A 1 3.27 -12.85 -11.78
C MET A 1 2.14 -13.33 -10.89
N PRO A 2 2.00 -12.86 -9.64
CA PRO A 2 0.86 -13.25 -8.80
C PRO A 2 -0.45 -12.84 -9.51
N PRO A 3 -1.61 -13.43 -9.15
CA PRO A 3 -2.91 -13.00 -9.66
C PRO A 3 -2.99 -11.46 -9.61
N ASP A 4 -3.54 -10.85 -10.65
CA ASP A 4 -3.43 -9.41 -10.91
C ASP A 4 -3.59 -8.59 -9.62
N ALA A 5 -2.46 -8.11 -9.12
CA ALA A 5 -2.37 -7.49 -7.80
C ALA A 5 -3.26 -6.26 -7.72
N ILE A 6 -3.46 -5.58 -8.85
CA ILE A 6 -4.35 -4.44 -9.00
C ILE A 6 -5.80 -4.90 -8.86
N HIS A 7 -6.21 -5.99 -9.52
CA HIS A 7 -7.57 -6.53 -9.37
C HIS A 7 -7.84 -6.98 -7.93
N THR A 8 -6.87 -7.61 -7.27
CA THR A 8 -6.98 -8.00 -5.86
C THR A 8 -7.13 -6.79 -4.94
N TYR A 9 -6.40 -5.71 -5.24
CA TYR A 9 -6.51 -4.45 -4.52
C TYR A 9 -7.90 -3.81 -4.70
N LEU A 10 -8.39 -3.71 -5.94
CA LEU A 10 -9.70 -3.14 -6.25
C LEU A 10 -10.84 -3.93 -5.60
N ALA A 11 -10.82 -5.26 -5.67
CA ALA A 11 -11.84 -6.10 -5.03
C ALA A 11 -11.90 -5.92 -3.51
N ASN A 12 -10.76 -5.67 -2.86
CA ASN A 12 -10.71 -5.37 -1.43
C ASN A 12 -11.30 -3.99 -1.11
N LEU A 13 -11.05 -2.99 -1.95
CA LEU A 13 -11.64 -1.66 -1.79
C LEU A 13 -13.16 -1.71 -1.95
N GLU A 14 -13.65 -2.38 -2.98
CA GLU A 14 -15.09 -2.53 -3.25
C GLU A 14 -15.81 -3.22 -2.10
N ARG A 15 -15.22 -4.29 -1.54
CA ARG A 15 -15.77 -4.96 -0.35
C ARG A 15 -15.84 -4.04 0.87
N GLN A 16 -14.79 -3.26 1.14
CA GLN A 16 -14.77 -2.35 2.28
C GLN A 16 -15.76 -1.20 2.11
N LEU A 17 -15.89 -0.68 0.88
CA LEU A 17 -16.85 0.36 0.54
C LEU A 17 -18.29 -0.15 0.69
N ALA A 18 -18.59 -1.34 0.15
CA ALA A 18 -19.90 -1.98 0.27
C ALA A 18 -20.29 -2.29 1.73
N ALA A 19 -19.31 -2.58 2.59
CA ALA A 19 -19.52 -2.79 4.03
C ALA A 19 -19.66 -1.50 4.85
N GLY A 20 -19.54 -0.32 4.22
CA GLY A 20 -19.55 0.96 4.92
C GLY A 20 -18.29 1.21 5.77
N LEU A 21 -17.22 0.44 5.56
CA LEU A 21 -15.95 0.52 6.30
C LEU A 21 -14.91 1.39 5.58
N GLY A 22 -15.24 1.91 4.40
CA GLY A 22 -14.38 2.73 3.55
C GLY A 22 -14.00 4.06 4.18
N THR A 23 -12.92 4.06 4.95
CA THR A 23 -12.27 5.26 5.51
C THR A 23 -10.82 5.32 5.04
N GLU A 24 -10.18 6.49 5.12
CA GLU A 24 -8.75 6.65 4.83
C GLU A 24 -7.89 5.60 5.57
N HIS A 25 -8.27 5.25 6.80
CA HIS A 25 -7.57 4.27 7.61
C HIS A 25 -7.75 2.82 7.10
N SER A 26 -8.88 2.50 6.47
CA SER A 26 -9.13 1.18 5.85
C SER A 26 -8.37 0.97 4.53
N HIS A 27 -8.09 2.04 3.79
CA HIS A 27 -7.39 2.00 2.51
C HIS A 27 -5.87 1.84 2.66
N ARG A 28 -5.28 2.42 3.70
CA ARG A 28 -3.84 2.32 4.00
C ARG A 28 -3.28 0.88 3.99
N PRO A 29 -3.85 -0.08 4.76
CA PRO A 29 -3.34 -1.45 4.75
C PRO A 29 -3.59 -2.18 3.42
N ALA A 30 -4.62 -1.81 2.65
CA ALA A 30 -4.84 -2.37 1.32
C ALA A 30 -3.76 -1.89 0.32
N LEU A 31 -3.41 -0.61 0.38
CA LEU A 31 -2.36 -0.01 -0.45
C LEU A 31 -0.97 -0.57 -0.08
N GLN A 32 -0.68 -0.73 1.21
CA GLN A 32 0.56 -1.33 1.68
C GLN A 32 0.79 -2.72 1.07
N ARG A 33 -0.23 -3.59 1.14
CA ARG A 33 -0.16 -4.95 0.55
C ARG A 33 0.04 -4.94 -0.96
N LEU A 34 -0.61 -4.02 -1.67
CA LEU A 34 -0.39 -3.84 -3.10
C LEU A 34 1.09 -3.55 -3.37
N LEU A 35 1.66 -2.56 -2.70
CA LEU A 35 3.05 -2.15 -2.89
C LEU A 35 4.05 -3.26 -2.56
N GLU A 36 3.86 -3.96 -1.45
CA GLU A 36 4.71 -5.08 -1.03
C GLU A 36 4.61 -6.28 -1.99
N SER A 37 3.47 -6.45 -2.68
CA SER A 37 3.30 -7.51 -3.69
C SER A 37 4.05 -7.23 -5.00
N LEU A 38 4.42 -5.98 -5.29
CA LEU A 38 5.09 -5.61 -6.54
C LEU A 38 6.55 -6.04 -6.59
N ARG A 39 7.22 -6.17 -5.44
CA ARG A 39 8.63 -6.54 -5.36
C ARG A 39 8.95 -7.24 -4.04
N PHE A 40 9.59 -8.39 -4.13
CA PHE A 40 10.14 -9.07 -2.97
C PHE A 40 11.18 -8.19 -2.25
N GLY A 41 11.04 -8.03 -0.93
CA GLY A 41 11.90 -7.19 -0.11
C GLY A 41 11.48 -5.72 -0.04
N LEU A 42 10.35 -5.33 -0.65
CA LEU A 42 9.74 -4.03 -0.41
C LEU A 42 8.94 -4.08 0.90
N SER A 43 9.23 -3.17 1.82
CA SER A 43 8.46 -2.94 3.05
C SER A 43 7.83 -1.56 2.96
N ALA A 44 6.51 -1.48 2.84
CA ALA A 44 5.82 -0.21 2.68
C ALA A 44 5.41 0.32 4.06
N THR A 45 6.08 1.37 4.54
CA THR A 45 5.80 1.96 5.85
C THR A 45 5.03 3.27 5.71
N ASN A 46 3.92 3.41 6.44
CA ASN A 46 3.22 4.69 6.56
C ASN A 46 3.74 5.47 7.77
N GLU A 47 4.96 5.99 7.68
CA GLU A 47 5.48 6.92 8.69
C GLU A 47 4.75 8.27 8.52
N SER A 48 3.84 8.58 9.44
CA SER A 48 3.08 9.83 9.50
C SER A 48 3.93 11.06 9.88
N LYS A 49 5.24 11.02 9.62
CA LYS A 49 6.09 12.20 9.74
C LYS A 49 5.68 13.17 8.64
N ARG A 50 5.12 14.31 9.05
CA ARG A 50 4.64 15.38 8.15
C ARG A 50 5.78 15.82 7.23
N ILE A 51 5.80 15.31 6.01
CA ILE A 51 6.54 15.88 4.90
C ILE A 51 5.50 16.58 4.04
N ALA A 52 5.84 17.81 3.61
CA ALA A 52 4.89 18.77 3.04
C ALA A 52 4.04 18.24 1.88
N CYS A 53 4.49 17.23 1.14
CA CYS A 53 3.69 16.54 0.12
C CYS A 53 4.47 15.32 -0.43
N GLY A 54 3.89 14.12 -0.38
CA GLY A 54 3.93 13.15 -1.48
C GLY A 54 5.22 12.42 -1.91
N VAL A 55 6.38 12.58 -1.29
CA VAL A 55 7.58 11.78 -1.66
C VAL A 55 8.39 11.35 -0.44
N ILE A 56 8.55 10.03 -0.27
CA ILE A 56 9.76 9.44 0.31
C ILE A 56 10.32 8.43 -0.69
N CYS A 57 11.30 8.88 -1.47
CA CYS A 57 12.33 8.00 -2.00
C CYS A 57 13.54 8.17 -1.08
N GLU A 58 13.64 7.39 -0.01
CA GLU A 58 14.94 7.19 0.63
C GLU A 58 15.05 5.77 1.20
N TYR A 59 16.00 5.03 0.62
CA TYR A 59 16.63 3.79 1.08
C TYR A 59 15.79 2.49 1.12
N ALA A 60 15.67 1.85 -0.05
CA ALA A 60 15.40 0.41 -0.18
C ALA A 60 16.56 -0.35 -0.86
N THR A 61 17.80 0.04 -0.54
CA THR A 61 19.00 -0.76 -0.83
C THR A 61 19.91 -0.76 0.38
N GLY A 62 19.63 -1.67 1.32
CA GLY A 62 20.64 -2.22 2.20
C GLY A 62 21.57 -3.11 1.39
N LEU A 63 22.53 -2.49 0.70
CA LEU A 63 23.74 -3.14 0.22
C LEU A 63 24.80 -2.06 0.03
N LEU A 64 25.48 -1.74 1.14
CA LEU A 64 26.92 -1.47 1.29
C LEU A 64 27.20 -1.35 2.80
#